data_AF-A0A1N7LQI8-F1
#
_entry.id   AF-A0A1N7LQI8-F1
#
_cell.length_a   1.000
_cell.length_b   1.000
_cell.length_c   1.000
_cell.angle_alpha   90.00
_cell.angle_beta   90.00
_cell.angle_gamma   90.00
#
_symmetry.space_group_name_H-M   'P 1'
#
loop_
_entity.id
_entity.type
_entity.pdbx_description
1 polymer ?
#
loop_
_entity_poly.entity_id
_entity_poly.type
_entity_poly.pdbx_seq_one_letter_code
_entity_poly.pdbx_strand_id
1 'polypeptide(L)'
;MFAVSKLLIRSLLVVIPFSISSVSGAAEKSSVGLEQMRFASALGASCSGFYDGTYALLHNLEAEGNGESLAVLRNNWPAVSKRYAFRQSTSAMLMTSIFIKQINQRFKPEVAFSLQSFTAEYVKSRKAAMGWQDGQEAGQNMLLQQQQCEHIILISKNNGTLNDALIDSAMEKRSVALGVDLESR
;
A
#
# COMPACT_ATOMS: atom_id res chain seq x y z
N MET A 1 -24.00 -28.97 -60.84
CA MET A 1 -24.55 -27.61 -60.69
C MET A 1 -24.91 -27.39 -59.23
N PHE A 2 -24.35 -26.30 -58.69
CA PHE A 2 -24.71 -25.50 -57.52
C PHE A 2 -24.94 -26.10 -56.12
N ALA A 3 -24.10 -25.58 -55.21
CA ALA A 3 -24.15 -25.56 -53.75
C ALA A 3 -25.30 -24.70 -53.20
N VAL A 4 -25.69 -24.92 -51.94
CA VAL A 4 -25.83 -23.96 -50.80
C VAL A 4 -26.06 -24.84 -49.54
N SER A 5 -25.18 -24.98 -48.53
CA SER A 5 -24.60 -24.06 -47.54
C SER A 5 -25.40 -23.94 -46.22
N LYS A 6 -24.65 -23.89 -45.10
CA LYS A 6 -24.97 -23.43 -43.72
C LYS A 6 -25.55 -24.48 -42.76
N LEU A 7 -25.12 -24.61 -41.49
CA LEU A 7 -24.19 -23.84 -40.66
C LEU A 7 -23.72 -24.75 -39.49
N LEU A 8 -22.41 -24.99 -39.36
CA LEU A 8 -21.80 -25.57 -38.17
C LEU A 8 -21.58 -24.45 -37.15
N ILE A 9 -22.30 -24.46 -36.03
CA ILE A 9 -21.94 -23.65 -34.85
C ILE A 9 -21.23 -24.58 -33.87
N ARG A 10 -19.91 -24.68 -34.05
CA ARG A 10 -18.99 -25.06 -32.98
C ARG A 10 -18.91 -23.87 -32.03
N SER A 11 -19.57 -23.94 -30.88
CA SER A 11 -19.35 -23.00 -29.79
C SER A 11 -17.94 -23.21 -29.26
N LEU A 12 -17.03 -22.37 -29.76
CA LEU A 12 -15.67 -22.22 -29.27
C LEU A 12 -15.75 -21.87 -27.79
N LEU A 13 -15.17 -22.72 -26.96
CA LEU A 13 -14.78 -22.37 -25.60
C LEU A 13 -13.84 -21.15 -25.71
N VAL A 14 -14.36 -19.96 -25.41
CA VAL A 14 -13.54 -18.76 -25.27
C VAL A 14 -12.73 -18.94 -24.00
N VAL A 15 -11.53 -19.49 -24.15
CA VAL A 15 -10.47 -19.37 -23.15
C VAL A 15 -10.13 -17.89 -23.10
N ILE A 16 -10.68 -17.18 -22.12
CA ILE A 16 -10.24 -15.82 -21.79
C ILE A 16 -8.78 -15.96 -21.34
N PRO A 17 -7.79 -15.42 -22.07
CA PRO A 17 -6.47 -15.29 -21.50
C PRO A 17 -6.62 -14.25 -20.40
N PHE A 18 -6.57 -14.71 -19.14
CA PHE A 18 -6.11 -13.86 -18.06
C PHE A 18 -4.72 -13.40 -18.48
N SER A 19 -4.63 -12.20 -19.04
CA SER A 19 -3.39 -11.50 -19.27
C SER A 19 -2.80 -11.19 -17.91
N ILE A 20 -2.13 -12.19 -17.33
CA ILE A 20 -1.10 -11.97 -16.33
C ILE A 20 -0.15 -11.01 -17.02
N SER A 21 -0.11 -9.75 -16.58
CA SER A 21 0.90 -8.79 -16.99
C SER A 21 2.26 -9.35 -16.58
N SER A 22 2.79 -10.24 -17.41
CA SER A 22 4.07 -10.88 -17.24
C SER A 22 5.10 -9.79 -17.41
N VAL A 23 5.61 -9.29 -16.29
CA VAL A 23 6.98 -8.76 -16.22
C VAL A 23 7.82 -9.74 -17.01
N SER A 24 8.43 -9.29 -18.11
CA SER A 24 9.11 -10.19 -19.05
C SER A 24 10.10 -11.07 -18.26
N GLY A 25 10.08 -12.38 -18.51
CA GLY A 25 10.87 -13.36 -17.76
C GLY A 25 12.39 -13.13 -17.79
N ALA A 26 12.88 -12.15 -18.57
CA ALA A 26 14.26 -11.68 -18.58
C ALA A 26 14.59 -10.74 -17.40
N ALA A 27 13.61 -10.02 -16.83
CA ALA A 27 13.78 -9.16 -15.65
C ALA A 27 13.68 -9.95 -14.33
N GLU A 28 13.08 -11.15 -14.34
CA GLU A 28 12.85 -11.99 -13.16
C GLU A 28 14.12 -12.62 -12.55
N LYS A 29 15.30 -12.44 -13.16
CA LYS A 29 16.59 -12.91 -12.63
C LYS A 29 17.67 -11.82 -12.59
N SER A 30 17.34 -10.56 -12.87
CA SER A 30 18.33 -9.50 -12.91
C SER A 30 18.50 -8.85 -11.53
N SER A 31 19.72 -8.42 -11.22
CA SER A 31 20.01 -7.59 -10.03
C SER A 31 19.11 -6.35 -9.96
N VAL A 32 18.72 -5.79 -11.11
CA VAL A 32 17.80 -4.67 -11.23
C VAL A 32 16.41 -5.01 -10.67
N GLY A 33 15.88 -6.21 -10.96
CA GLY A 33 14.59 -6.65 -10.44
C GLY A 33 14.59 -6.85 -8.92
N LEU A 34 15.68 -7.40 -8.37
CA LEU A 34 15.85 -7.56 -6.93
C LEU A 34 15.95 -6.21 -6.20
N GLU A 35 16.74 -5.27 -6.74
CA GLU A 35 16.86 -3.92 -6.17
C GLU A 35 15.54 -3.15 -6.22
N GLN A 36 14.78 -3.27 -7.32
CA GLN A 36 13.45 -2.66 -7.42
C GLN A 36 12.47 -3.22 -6.39
N MET A 37 12.48 -4.54 -6.13
CA MET A 37 11.62 -5.14 -5.11
C MET A 37 12.05 -4.79 -3.68
N ARG A 38 13.36 -4.67 -3.42
CA ARG A 38 13.89 -4.17 -2.13
C ARG A 38 13.44 -2.74 -1.88
N PHE A 39 13.58 -1.88 -2.89
CA PHE A 39 13.13 -0.51 -2.84
C PHE A 39 11.61 -0.42 -2.58
N ALA A 40 10.80 -1.21 -3.30
CA ALA A 40 9.36 -1.26 -3.09
C ALA A 40 8.97 -1.75 -1.68
N SER A 41 9.72 -2.71 -1.13
CA SER A 41 9.51 -3.21 0.25
C SER A 41 9.82 -2.15 1.30
N ALA A 42 10.93 -1.44 1.15
CA ALA A 42 11.33 -0.33 2.02
C ALA A 42 10.33 0.83 1.93
N LEU A 43 9.87 1.17 0.74
CA LEU A 43 8.87 2.21 0.53
C LEU A 43 7.53 1.84 1.19
N GLY A 44 7.09 0.58 1.09
CA GLY A 44 5.91 0.11 1.82
C GLY A 44 6.07 0.14 3.34
N ALA A 45 7.26 -0.13 3.87
CA ALA A 45 7.55 0.01 5.30
C ALA A 45 7.43 1.48 5.76
N SER A 46 8.02 2.40 4.98
CA SER A 46 7.93 3.84 5.24
C SER A 46 6.49 4.34 5.19
N CYS A 47 5.72 3.94 4.18
CA CYS A 47 4.32 4.33 4.06
C CYS A 47 3.43 3.76 5.17
N SER A 48 3.65 2.49 5.55
CA SER A 48 2.96 1.88 6.69
C SER A 48 3.24 2.65 7.99
N GLY A 49 4.51 2.92 8.28
CA GLY A 49 4.92 3.68 9.46
C GLY A 49 4.35 5.10 9.47
N PHE A 50 4.38 5.78 8.32
CA PHE A 50 3.83 7.12 8.16
C PHE A 50 2.35 7.16 8.53
N TYR A 51 1.53 6.32 7.90
CA TYR A 51 0.08 6.31 8.15
C TYR A 51 -0.30 5.80 9.55
N ASP A 52 0.48 4.88 10.15
CA ASP A 52 0.28 4.51 11.55
C ASP A 52 0.60 5.67 12.51
N GLY A 53 1.63 6.46 12.20
CA GLY A 53 1.93 7.68 12.94
C GLY A 53 0.84 8.74 12.78
N THR A 54 0.32 8.94 11.56
CA THR A 54 -0.83 9.83 11.31
C THR A 54 -2.08 9.35 12.04
N TYR A 55 -2.36 8.04 12.06
CA TYR A 55 -3.45 7.49 12.84
C TYR A 55 -3.32 7.83 14.33
N ALA A 56 -2.12 7.59 14.90
CA ALA A 56 -1.86 7.88 16.31
C ALA A 56 -1.97 9.37 16.62
N LEU A 57 -1.46 10.24 15.74
CA LEU A 57 -1.59 11.69 15.85
C LEU A 57 -3.07 12.10 15.89
N LEU A 58 -3.88 11.64 14.93
CA LEU A 58 -5.31 11.93 14.89
C LEU A 58 -6.02 11.45 16.16
N HIS A 59 -5.72 10.23 16.59
CA HIS A 59 -6.29 9.65 17.80
C HIS A 59 -5.96 10.48 19.05
N ASN A 60 -4.70 10.89 19.21
CA ASN A 60 -4.28 11.69 20.36
C ASN A 60 -4.91 13.07 20.36
N LEU A 61 -4.90 13.77 19.21
CA LEU A 61 -5.50 15.09 19.09
C LEU A 61 -7.02 15.08 19.38
N GLU A 62 -7.73 14.02 18.95
CA GLU A 62 -9.14 13.82 19.26
C GLU A 62 -9.37 13.53 20.75
N ALA A 63 -8.55 12.66 21.36
CA ALA A 63 -8.64 12.31 22.78
C ALA A 63 -8.31 13.49 23.71
N GLU A 64 -7.36 14.34 23.29
CA GLU A 64 -6.96 15.55 24.01
C GLU A 64 -7.93 16.73 23.79
N GLY A 65 -8.90 16.59 22.87
CA GLY A 65 -9.82 17.68 22.53
C GLY A 65 -9.16 18.87 21.83
N ASN A 66 -8.01 18.65 21.17
CA ASN A 66 -7.24 19.71 20.51
C ASN A 66 -7.83 20.04 19.12
N GLY A 67 -8.97 20.75 19.14
CA GLY A 67 -9.71 21.13 17.93
C GLY A 67 -8.95 22.04 16.97
N GLU A 68 -8.04 22.88 17.47
CA GLU A 68 -7.25 23.80 16.66
C GLU A 68 -6.23 23.04 15.80
N SER A 69 -5.42 22.17 16.41
CA SER A 69 -4.45 21.35 15.65
C SER A 69 -5.16 20.39 14.68
N LEU A 70 -6.33 19.86 15.05
CA LEU A 70 -7.17 19.08 14.12
C LEU A 70 -7.65 19.90 12.93
N ALA A 71 -8.07 21.15 13.15
CA ALA A 71 -8.51 22.04 12.07
C ALA A 71 -7.36 22.39 11.12
N VAL A 72 -6.16 22.68 11.65
CA VAL A 72 -4.96 22.91 10.83
C VAL A 72 -4.60 21.67 10.01
N LEU A 73 -4.60 20.49 10.63
CA LEU A 73 -4.32 19.24 9.93
C LEU A 73 -5.34 18.99 8.80
N ARG A 74 -6.64 19.16 9.08
CA ARG A 74 -7.71 18.98 8.08
C ARG A 74 -7.71 20.06 7.00
N ASN A 75 -7.26 21.28 7.27
CA ASN A 75 -7.09 22.30 6.23
C ASN A 75 -6.00 21.90 5.23
N ASN A 76 -4.91 21.31 5.71
CA ASN A 76 -3.80 20.85 4.86
C ASN A 76 -4.09 19.48 4.22
N TRP A 77 -4.92 18.65 4.86
CA TRP A 77 -5.30 17.32 4.38
C TRP A 77 -6.79 17.05 4.61
N PRO A 78 -7.69 17.59 3.75
CA PRO A 78 -9.14 17.61 4.01
C PRO A 78 -9.81 16.24 4.17
N ALA A 79 -9.31 15.22 3.48
CA ALA A 79 -9.89 13.87 3.52
C ALA A 79 -9.33 12.98 4.64
N VAL A 80 -8.40 13.48 5.46
CA VAL A 80 -7.72 12.65 6.45
C VAL A 80 -8.67 12.28 7.60
N SER A 81 -8.69 10.99 7.92
CA SER A 81 -9.42 10.43 9.06
C SER A 81 -8.66 9.24 9.62
N LYS A 82 -8.97 8.85 10.87
CA LYS A 82 -8.42 7.62 11.48
C LYS A 82 -8.66 6.42 10.58
N ARG A 83 -9.88 6.26 10.06
CA ARG A 83 -10.25 5.18 9.14
C ARG A 83 -9.42 5.20 7.86
N TYR A 84 -9.26 6.38 7.25
CA TYR A 84 -8.46 6.55 6.04
C TYR A 84 -6.99 6.16 6.29
N ALA A 85 -6.35 6.74 7.31
CA ALA A 85 -4.97 6.45 7.66
C ALA A 85 -4.75 4.96 7.94
N PHE A 86 -5.65 4.34 8.71
CA PHE A 86 -5.58 2.91 9.02
C PHE A 86 -5.69 2.03 7.76
N ARG A 87 -6.56 2.41 6.81
CA ARG A 87 -6.71 1.70 5.53
C ARG A 87 -5.45 1.82 4.67
N GLN A 88 -4.87 3.01 4.57
CA GLN A 88 -3.65 3.22 3.78
C GLN A 88 -2.44 2.50 4.39
N SER A 89 -2.30 2.55 5.71
CA SER A 89 -1.31 1.77 6.44
C SER A 89 -1.44 0.26 6.14
N THR A 90 -2.66 -0.27 6.22
CA THR A 90 -2.94 -1.68 5.93
C THR A 90 -2.59 -2.04 4.48
N SER A 91 -2.89 -1.14 3.54
CA SER A 91 -2.54 -1.30 2.11
C SER A 91 -1.02 -1.38 1.92
N ALA A 92 -0.28 -0.48 2.57
CA ALA A 92 1.18 -0.47 2.52
C ALA A 92 1.81 -1.72 3.16
N MET A 93 1.26 -2.20 4.28
CA MET A 93 1.70 -3.46 4.91
C MET A 93 1.51 -4.66 3.99
N LEU A 94 0.34 -4.77 3.34
CA LEU A 94 0.06 -5.84 2.38
C LEU A 94 1.03 -5.80 1.20
N MET A 95 1.27 -4.62 0.65
CA MET A 95 2.23 -4.40 -0.42
C MET A 95 3.62 -4.90 -0.03
N THR A 96 4.13 -4.52 1.16
CA THR A 96 5.42 -4.99 1.64
C THR A 96 5.45 -6.50 1.85
N SER A 97 4.40 -7.10 2.43
CA SER A 97 4.33 -8.55 2.61
C SER A 97 4.35 -9.31 1.29
N ILE A 98 3.70 -8.77 0.25
CA ILE A 98 3.68 -9.36 -1.09
C ILE A 98 5.07 -9.28 -1.73
N PHE A 99 5.72 -8.12 -1.67
CA PHE A 99 7.07 -7.97 -2.24
C PHE A 99 8.12 -8.79 -1.50
N ILE A 100 8.09 -8.86 -0.16
CA ILE A 100 8.99 -9.72 0.63
C ILE A 100 8.80 -11.20 0.23
N LYS A 101 7.56 -11.67 0.10
CA LYS A 101 7.27 -13.04 -0.32
C LYS A 101 7.79 -13.33 -1.73
N GLN A 102 7.62 -12.40 -2.67
CA GLN A 102 8.13 -12.55 -4.04
C GLN A 102 9.66 -12.57 -4.07
N ILE A 103 10.34 -11.70 -3.32
CA ILE A 103 11.81 -11.69 -3.20
C ILE A 103 12.30 -13.06 -2.71
N ASN A 104 11.74 -13.56 -1.60
CA ASN A 104 12.18 -14.80 -0.97
C ASN A 104 11.88 -16.05 -1.80
N GLN A 105 10.87 -16.00 -2.69
CA GLN A 105 10.52 -17.11 -3.57
C GLN A 105 11.34 -17.13 -4.87
N ARG A 106 11.72 -15.96 -5.40
CA ARG A 106 12.30 -15.83 -6.75
C ARG A 106 13.81 -15.62 -6.75
N PHE A 107 14.38 -15.09 -5.67
CA PHE A 107 15.79 -14.73 -5.59
C PHE A 107 16.45 -15.41 -4.38
N LYS A 108 17.71 -15.81 -4.51
CA LYS A 108 18.61 -16.12 -3.38
C LYS A 108 19.45 -14.87 -3.11
N PRO A 109 18.99 -13.91 -2.29
CA PRO A 109 19.73 -12.69 -2.06
C PRO A 109 21.04 -12.96 -1.29
N GLU A 110 22.13 -12.27 -1.65
CA GLU A 110 23.41 -12.32 -0.90
C GLU A 110 23.28 -11.70 0.50
N VAL A 111 22.36 -10.74 0.67
CA VAL A 111 21.98 -10.15 1.96
C VAL A 111 20.45 -10.17 2.05
N ALA A 112 19.90 -10.94 2.99
CA ALA A 112 18.47 -11.04 3.18
C ALA A 112 17.89 -9.68 3.61
N PHE A 113 16.96 -9.14 2.83
CA PHE A 113 16.08 -8.09 3.34
C PHE A 113 15.27 -8.71 4.47
N SER A 114 15.43 -8.17 5.68
CA SER A 114 14.96 -8.82 6.90
C SER A 114 13.77 -8.10 7.50
N LEU A 115 13.06 -8.81 8.38
CA LEU A 115 12.06 -8.20 9.25
C LEU A 115 12.67 -7.04 10.08
N GLN A 116 13.96 -7.08 10.41
CA GLN A 116 14.64 -5.98 11.09
C GLN A 116 14.67 -4.70 10.26
N SER A 117 15.07 -4.78 8.99
CA SER A 117 15.15 -3.60 8.11
C SER A 117 13.78 -2.98 7.89
N PHE A 118 12.76 -3.82 7.70
CA PHE A 118 11.37 -3.39 7.66
C PHE A 118 10.97 -2.66 8.95
N THR A 119 11.27 -3.26 10.11
CA THR A 119 10.90 -2.70 11.42
C THR A 119 11.59 -1.37 11.67
N ALA A 120 12.86 -1.21 11.27
CA ALA A 120 13.60 0.03 11.44
C ALA A 120 12.97 1.19 10.64
N GLU A 121 12.68 0.99 9.35
CA GLU A 121 12.03 2.00 8.51
C GLU A 121 10.61 2.32 8.99
N TYR A 122 9.85 1.29 9.38
CA TYR A 122 8.53 1.45 9.97
C TYR A 122 8.56 2.32 11.24
N VAL A 123 9.43 1.99 12.20
CA VAL A 123 9.53 2.73 13.47
C VAL A 123 9.99 4.16 13.24
N LYS A 124 10.99 4.37 12.37
CA LYS A 124 11.51 5.70 12.04
C LYS A 124 10.42 6.58 11.43
N SER A 125 9.73 6.07 10.41
CA SER A 125 8.67 6.81 9.73
C SER A 125 7.51 7.14 10.68
N ARG A 126 7.11 6.18 11.52
CA ARG A 126 6.08 6.40 12.54
C ARG A 126 6.45 7.52 13.53
N LYS A 127 7.69 7.51 14.04
CA LYS A 127 8.18 8.56 14.94
C LYS A 127 8.16 9.93 14.28
N ALA A 128 8.61 10.01 13.02
CA ALA A 128 8.60 11.26 12.27
C ALA A 128 7.17 11.80 12.08
N ALA A 129 6.21 10.94 11.75
CA ALA A 129 4.80 11.34 11.59
C ALA A 129 4.14 11.79 12.90
N MET A 130 4.47 11.17 14.04
CA MET A 130 3.98 11.61 15.35
C MET A 130 4.63 12.92 15.81
N GLY A 131 5.86 13.20 15.39
CA GLY A 131 6.57 14.44 15.67
C GLY A 131 6.21 15.59 14.73
N TRP A 132 5.02 15.56 14.11
CA TRP A 132 4.56 16.61 13.20
C TRP A 132 4.63 17.98 13.87
N GLN A 133 5.23 18.94 13.17
CA GLN A 133 5.39 20.33 13.62
C GLN A 133 4.61 21.25 12.69
N ASP A 134 4.04 22.31 13.27
CA ASP A 134 3.43 23.37 12.48
C ASP A 134 4.52 24.18 11.74
N GLY A 135 4.32 24.42 10.45
CA GLY A 135 5.27 25.11 9.60
C GLY A 135 5.20 24.69 8.13
N GLN A 136 5.50 25.63 7.24
CA GLN A 136 5.40 25.44 5.78
C GLN A 136 6.30 24.30 5.27
N GLU A 137 7.53 24.18 5.77
CA GLU A 137 8.47 23.14 5.37
C GLU A 137 8.04 21.75 5.85
N ALA A 138 7.59 21.64 7.10
CA ALA A 138 7.05 20.40 7.65
C ALA A 138 5.79 19.95 6.89
N GLY A 139 4.90 20.89 6.56
CA GLY A 139 3.72 20.65 5.71
C GLY A 139 4.09 20.16 4.32
N GLN A 140 5.08 20.77 3.67
CA GLN A 140 5.56 20.34 2.34
C GLN A 140 6.17 18.93 2.36
N ASN A 141 7.01 18.64 3.35
CA ASN A 141 7.61 17.31 3.50
C ASN A 141 6.55 16.23 3.74
N MET A 142 5.52 16.54 4.52
CA MET A 142 4.37 15.65 4.74
C MET A 142 3.58 15.43 3.44
N LEU A 143 3.29 16.48 2.68
CA LEU A 143 2.58 16.36 1.40
C LEU A 143 3.36 15.52 0.38
N LEU A 144 4.69 15.70 0.30
CA LEU A 144 5.53 14.88 -0.56
C LEU A 144 5.50 13.40 -0.15
N GLN A 145 5.62 13.10 1.14
CA GLN A 145 5.55 11.74 1.66
C GLN A 145 4.16 11.12 1.41
N GLN A 146 3.09 11.88 1.63
CA GLN A 146 1.72 11.48 1.32
C GLN A 146 1.58 11.14 -0.17
N GLN A 147 1.98 12.04 -1.06
CA GLN A 147 1.87 11.86 -2.51
C GLN A 147 2.62 10.62 -2.99
N GLN A 148 3.84 10.39 -2.46
CA GLN A 148 4.61 9.19 -2.77
C GLN A 148 3.89 7.91 -2.34
N CYS A 149 3.31 7.91 -1.13
CA CYS A 149 2.58 6.77 -0.61
C CYS A 149 1.26 6.51 -1.36
N GLU A 150 0.49 7.56 -1.66
CA GLU A 150 -0.74 7.44 -2.45
C GLU A 150 -0.43 6.96 -3.87
N HIS A 151 0.64 7.47 -4.48
CA HIS A 151 1.06 7.07 -5.81
C HIS A 151 1.44 5.58 -5.88
N ILE A 152 2.23 5.08 -4.93
CA ILE A 152 2.64 3.66 -4.96
C ILE A 152 1.49 2.71 -4.63
N ILE A 153 0.58 3.09 -3.73
CA ILE A 153 -0.61 2.31 -3.44
C ILE A 153 -1.50 2.26 -4.69
N LEU A 154 -1.68 3.39 -5.37
CA LEU A 154 -2.44 3.47 -6.63
C LEU A 154 -1.84 2.58 -7.72
N ILE A 155 -0.52 2.64 -7.94
CA ILE A 155 0.17 1.76 -8.92
C ILE A 155 -0.06 0.29 -8.55
N SER A 156 0.09 -0.05 -7.26
CA SER A 156 -0.09 -1.43 -6.79
C SER A 156 -1.52 -1.93 -6.99
N LYS A 157 -2.52 -1.06 -6.83
CA LYS A 157 -3.92 -1.35 -7.16
C LYS A 157 -4.12 -1.55 -8.67
N ASN A 158 -3.63 -0.61 -9.48
CA ASN A 158 -3.78 -0.65 -10.94
C ASN A 158 -3.12 -1.86 -11.58
N ASN A 159 -2.00 -2.32 -11.00
CA ASN A 159 -1.29 -3.52 -11.45
C ASN A 159 -1.91 -4.84 -10.92
N GLY A 160 -3.01 -4.77 -10.16
CA GLY A 160 -3.67 -5.93 -9.56
C GLY A 160 -2.89 -6.58 -8.41
N THR A 161 -1.82 -5.95 -7.93
CA THR A 161 -1.04 -6.42 -6.77
C THR A 161 -1.81 -6.21 -5.47
N LEU A 162 -2.57 -5.12 -5.39
CA LEU A 162 -3.56 -4.89 -4.35
C LEU A 162 -4.96 -4.81 -4.97
N ASN A 163 -5.97 -5.18 -4.21
CA ASN A 163 -7.36 -4.92 -4.56
C ASN A 163 -8.15 -4.56 -3.29
N ASP A 164 -9.29 -3.91 -3.47
CA ASP A 164 -10.06 -3.37 -2.35
C ASP A 164 -10.61 -4.47 -1.44
N ALA A 165 -10.99 -5.63 -1.97
CA ALA A 165 -11.45 -6.76 -1.15
C ALA A 165 -10.36 -7.30 -0.21
N LEU A 166 -9.12 -7.42 -0.70
CA LEU A 166 -7.96 -7.83 0.10
C LEU A 166 -7.66 -6.79 1.19
N ILE A 167 -7.65 -5.51 0.81
CA ILE A 167 -7.39 -4.39 1.74
C ILE A 167 -8.45 -4.38 2.83
N ASP A 168 -9.73 -4.40 2.46
CA ASP A 168 -10.83 -4.28 3.39
C ASP A 168 -10.89 -5.50 4.34
N SER A 169 -10.65 -6.72 3.84
CA SER A 169 -10.56 -7.91 4.71
C SER A 169 -9.37 -7.86 5.67
N ALA A 170 -8.20 -7.40 5.21
CA ALA A 170 -7.04 -7.24 6.07
C ALA A 170 -7.26 -6.14 7.12
N MET A 171 -7.92 -5.05 6.73
CA MET A 171 -8.26 -3.92 7.59
C MET A 171 -9.16 -4.36 8.74
N GLU A 172 -10.21 -5.14 8.46
CA GLU A 172 -11.10 -5.71 9.48
C GLU A 172 -10.35 -6.62 10.46
N LYS A 173 -9.54 -7.55 9.96
CA LYS A 173 -8.74 -8.43 10.82
C LYS A 173 -7.77 -7.64 11.70
N ARG A 174 -7.14 -6.63 11.13
CA ARG A 174 -6.17 -5.78 11.83
C ARG A 174 -6.86 -4.89 12.86
N SER A 175 -8.04 -4.36 12.58
CA SER A 175 -8.78 -3.53 13.54
C SER A 175 -9.21 -4.34 14.74
N VAL A 176 -9.74 -5.56 14.53
CA VAL A 176 -10.06 -6.50 15.60
C VAL A 176 -8.82 -6.87 16.42
N ALA A 177 -7.72 -7.24 15.76
CA ALA A 177 -6.49 -7.65 16.44
C ALA A 177 -5.87 -6.54 17.28
N LEU A 178 -6.01 -5.28 16.85
CA LEU A 178 -5.46 -4.12 17.56
C LEU A 178 -6.47 -3.47 18.53
N GLY A 179 -7.71 -3.99 18.61
CA GLY A 179 -8.77 -3.38 19.43
C GLY A 179 -9.12 -1.95 18.99
N VAL A 180 -8.92 -1.64 17.70
CA VAL A 180 -9.16 -0.31 17.15
C VAL A 180 -10.59 -0.24 16.64
N ASP A 181 -11.37 0.65 17.22
CA ASP A 181 -12.68 1.01 16.67
C ASP A 181 -12.50 1.99 15.51
N LEU A 182 -12.87 1.54 14.31
CA LEU A 182 -12.88 2.34 13.10
C LEU A 182 -14.34 2.70 12.87
N GLU A 183 -14.76 3.87 13.38
CA GLU A 183 -16.12 4.38 13.24
C GLU A 183 -16.72 3.98 11.88
N SER A 184 -17.88 3.32 11.95
CA SER A 184 -18.49 2.66 10.80
C SER A 184 -18.95 3.69 9.77
N ARG A 185 -18.49 3.49 8.53
CA ARG A 185 -18.91 4.11 7.25
C ARG A 185 -19.89 5.27 7.30
#